data_AF-A0A850QUB5-F1
#
_entry.id   AF-A0A850QUB5-F1
#
_cell.length_a   1.000
_cell.length_b   1.000
_cell.length_c   1.000
_cell.angle_alpha   90.00
_cell.angle_beta   90.00
_cell.angle_gamma   90.00
#
_symmetry.space_group_name_H-M   'P 1'
#
loop_
_entity.id
_entity.type
_entity.pdbx_description
1 polymer ?
#
loop_
_entity_poly.entity_id
_entity_poly.type
_entity_poly.pdbx_seq_one_letter_code
_entity_poly.pdbx_strand_id
1 'polypeptide(L)'
;LTAGVTMNLPVYTGGRTTSEVKQAQFAYVSASEQLEQQYRSVVKDVRAYYNNINSSIASLRAYQQSVVSAKSALEATEAGFDVGTRTIVDVLNSTQSLYNANSQLADARYNYILSQLQLKQAVGTLSEQDILDINQGLKAIAKK
;
A
#
# COMPACT_ATOMS: atom_id res chain seq x y z
N LEU A 1 43.43 -6.23 -55.81
CA LEU A 1 42.56 -5.83 -54.69
C LEU A 1 41.66 -4.71 -55.19
N THR A 2 40.39 -4.99 -55.46
CA THR A 2 39.42 -3.96 -55.85
C THR A 2 38.61 -3.56 -54.63
N ALA A 3 38.71 -2.29 -54.24
CA ALA A 3 37.83 -1.67 -53.24
C ALA A 3 36.82 -0.79 -53.98
N GLY A 4 35.54 -0.88 -53.58
CA GLY A 4 34.46 -0.09 -54.16
C GLY A 4 33.55 0.48 -53.07
N VAL A 5 33.10 1.72 -53.27
CA VAL A 5 32.13 2.40 -52.39
C VAL A 5 30.83 2.57 -53.17
N THR A 6 29.72 2.06 -52.62
CA THR A 6 28.37 2.22 -53.17
C THR A 6 27.58 3.24 -52.37
N MET A 7 27.01 4.23 -53.07
CA MET A 7 26.10 5.23 -52.51
C MET A 7 24.72 5.04 -53.14
N ASN A 8 23.68 4.94 -52.32
CA ASN A 8 22.29 4.81 -52.77
C ASN A 8 21.48 6.01 -52.29
N LEU A 9 21.03 6.86 -53.22
CA LEU A 9 20.21 8.04 -52.94
C LEU A 9 18.85 7.89 -53.66
N PRO A 10 17.79 7.47 -52.96
CA PRO A 10 16.47 7.38 -53.56
C PRO A 10 15.89 8.79 -53.78
N VAL A 11 15.65 9.15 -55.05
CA VAL A 11 15.12 10.48 -55.44
C VAL A 11 13.59 10.57 -55.25
N TYR A 12 12.87 9.46 -55.44
CA TYR A 12 11.43 9.37 -55.20
C TYR A 12 11.03 7.95 -54.80
N THR A 13 10.37 7.80 -53.65
CA THR A 13 9.99 6.49 -53.09
C THR A 13 8.48 6.23 -53.12
N GLY A 14 7.73 6.90 -54.00
CA GLY A 14 6.27 6.73 -54.09
C GLY A 14 5.50 7.07 -52.81
N GLY A 15 6.03 8.00 -52.00
CA GLY A 15 5.44 8.38 -50.71
C GLY A 15 5.78 7.49 -49.51
N ARG A 16 6.46 6.34 -49.70
CA ARG A 16 6.83 5.42 -48.61
C ARG A 16 7.57 6.10 -47.46
N THR A 17 8.67 6.79 -47.77
CA THR A 17 9.48 7.51 -46.76
C THR A 17 8.66 8.55 -46.01
N THR A 18 7.80 9.30 -46.71
CA THR A 18 6.92 10.30 -46.09
C THR A 18 5.90 9.66 -45.14
N SER A 19 5.32 8.52 -45.52
CA SER A 19 4.39 7.77 -44.67
C SER A 19 5.09 7.16 -43.45
N GLU A 20 6.29 6.61 -43.61
CA GLU A 20 7.11 6.09 -42.50
C GLU A 20 7.47 7.21 -41.51
N VAL A 21 7.86 8.39 -42.01
CA VAL A 21 8.10 9.57 -41.16
C VAL A 21 6.83 9.98 -40.40
N LYS A 22 5.67 10.04 -41.07
CA LYS A 22 4.39 10.34 -40.40
C LYS A 22 4.03 9.30 -39.34
N GLN A 23 4.24 8.02 -39.63
CA GLN A 23 4.00 6.95 -38.66
C GLN A 23 4.91 7.09 -37.44
N ALA A 24 6.19 7.39 -37.64
CA ALA A 24 7.14 7.66 -36.55
C ALA A 24 6.74 8.89 -35.72
N GLN A 25 6.23 9.95 -36.36
CA GLN A 25 5.69 11.12 -35.66
C GLN A 25 4.49 10.77 -34.78
N PHE A 26 3.52 10.00 -35.29
CA PHE A 26 2.39 9.55 -34.47
C PHE A 26 2.81 8.57 -33.37
N ALA A 27 3.80 7.72 -33.62
CA ALA A 27 4.37 6.85 -32.59
C ALA A 27 5.02 7.65 -31.46
N TYR A 28 5.73 8.73 -31.79
CA TYR A 28 6.29 9.66 -30.81
C TYR A 28 5.20 10.37 -29.98
N VAL A 29 4.13 10.84 -30.62
CA VAL A 29 2.98 11.43 -29.91
C VAL A 29 2.34 10.41 -28.97
N SER A 30 2.10 9.18 -29.44
CA SER A 30 1.56 8.09 -28.62
C SER A 30 2.44 7.79 -27.41
N ALA A 31 3.76 7.70 -27.60
CA ALA A 31 4.71 7.50 -26.49
C ALA A 31 4.71 8.67 -25.49
N SER A 32 4.51 9.91 -25.98
CA SER A 32 4.41 11.10 -25.13
C SER A 32 3.13 11.09 -24.29
N GLU A 33 2.00 10.70 -24.87
CA GLU A 33 0.74 10.54 -24.13
C GLU A 33 0.81 9.39 -23.12
N GLN A 34 1.49 8.29 -23.45
CA GLN A 34 1.74 7.19 -22.50
C GLN A 34 2.59 7.65 -21.31
N LEU A 35 3.60 8.49 -21.55
CA LEU A 35 4.40 9.09 -20.48
C LEU A 35 3.54 9.97 -19.56
N GLU A 36 2.70 10.83 -20.13
CA GLU A 36 1.77 11.68 -19.37
C GLU A 36 0.76 10.84 -18.57
N GLN A 37 0.22 9.77 -19.17
CA GLN A 37 -0.67 8.85 -18.48
C GLN A 37 0.02 8.18 -17.29
N GLN A 38 1.26 7.71 -17.47
CA GLN A 38 2.04 7.09 -16.40
C GLN A 38 2.33 8.10 -15.29
N TYR A 39 2.70 9.33 -15.63
CA TYR A 39 2.92 10.41 -14.68
C TYR A 39 1.66 10.67 -13.83
N ARG A 40 0.50 10.81 -14.48
CA ARG A 40 -0.79 10.99 -13.78
C ARG A 40 -1.15 9.80 -12.90
N SER A 41 -0.87 8.58 -13.33
CA SER A 41 -1.12 7.38 -12.52
C SER A 41 -0.29 7.42 -11.24
N VAL A 42 1.01 7.71 -11.35
CA VAL A 42 1.90 7.80 -10.18
C VAL A 42 1.43 8.89 -9.22
N VAL A 43 1.07 10.09 -9.71
CA VAL A 43 0.55 11.18 -8.86
C VAL A 43 -0.73 10.76 -8.13
N LYS A 44 -1.66 10.10 -8.84
CA LYS A 44 -2.90 9.59 -8.25
C LYS A 44 -2.62 8.52 -7.19
N ASP A 45 -1.73 7.58 -7.48
CA ASP A 45 -1.39 6.46 -6.59
C ASP A 45 -0.71 6.98 -5.32
N VAL A 46 0.26 7.90 -5.43
CA VAL A 46 0.92 8.54 -4.28
C VAL A 46 -0.09 9.26 -3.36
N ARG A 47 -1.03 10.01 -3.95
CA ARG A 47 -2.11 10.66 -3.17
C ARG A 47 -3.02 9.64 -2.49
N ALA A 48 -3.37 8.56 -3.18
CA ALA A 48 -4.18 7.49 -2.61
C ALA A 48 -3.46 6.81 -1.43
N TYR A 49 -2.18 6.47 -1.58
CA TYR A 49 -1.39 5.88 -0.50
C TYR A 49 -1.24 6.81 0.70
N TYR A 50 -1.00 8.11 0.47
CA TYR A 50 -0.96 9.09 1.56
C TYR A 50 -2.29 9.15 2.34
N ASN A 51 -3.42 9.17 1.63
CA ASN A 51 -4.74 9.13 2.25
C ASN A 51 -5.00 7.82 3.02
N ASN A 52 -4.55 6.68 2.47
CA ASN A 52 -4.65 5.37 3.14
C ASN A 52 -3.81 5.29 4.42
N ILE A 53 -2.65 5.93 4.47
CA ILE A 53 -1.84 6.03 5.70
C ILE A 53 -2.61 6.83 6.75
N ASN A 54 -3.16 7.99 6.40
CA ASN A 54 -3.94 8.81 7.32
C ASN A 54 -5.18 8.08 7.85
N SER A 55 -5.89 7.36 6.97
CA SER A 55 -7.01 6.50 7.34
C SER A 55 -6.57 5.36 8.27
N SER A 56 -5.45 4.70 7.97
CA SER A 56 -4.89 3.63 8.81
C SER A 56 -4.53 4.11 10.21
N ILE A 57 -4.00 5.34 10.36
CA ILE A 57 -3.72 5.95 11.67
C ILE A 57 -5.02 6.20 12.46
N ALA A 58 -6.08 6.64 11.80
CA ALA A 58 -7.38 6.82 12.43
C ALA A 58 -7.98 5.47 12.87
N SER A 59 -7.96 4.47 11.99
CA SER A 59 -8.39 3.10 12.29
C SER A 59 -7.61 2.49 13.44
N LEU A 60 -6.29 2.67 13.48
CA LEU A 60 -5.45 2.18 14.58
C LEU A 60 -5.90 2.75 15.93
N ARG A 61 -6.14 4.07 16.00
CA ARG A 61 -6.64 4.73 17.21
C ARG A 61 -8.03 4.23 17.60
N ALA A 62 -8.92 4.03 16.62
CA ALA A 62 -10.25 3.49 16.86
C ALA A 62 -10.21 2.06 17.44
N TYR A 63 -9.38 1.18 16.87
CA TYR A 63 -9.23 -0.18 17.37
C TYR A 63 -8.52 -0.25 18.73
N GLN A 64 -7.55 0.64 19.00
CA GLN A 64 -6.97 0.78 20.34
C GLN A 64 -8.06 1.12 21.37
N GLN A 65 -8.92 2.09 21.05
CA GLN A 65 -10.04 2.43 21.93
C GLN A 65 -11.05 1.29 22.05
N SER A 66 -11.31 0.56 20.97
CA SER A 66 -12.20 -0.61 20.98
C SER A 66 -11.69 -1.70 21.94
N VAL A 67 -10.38 -1.96 21.96
CA VAL A 67 -9.77 -2.91 22.92
C VAL A 67 -9.94 -2.43 24.36
N VAL A 68 -9.72 -1.12 24.63
CA VAL A 68 -9.93 -0.56 25.97
C VAL A 68 -11.39 -0.73 26.40
N SER A 69 -12.34 -0.39 25.54
CA SER A 69 -13.77 -0.53 25.82
C SER A 69 -14.18 -2.00 26.02
N ALA A 70 -13.70 -2.91 25.18
CA ALA A 70 -14.00 -4.34 25.29
C ALA A 70 -13.42 -4.94 26.58
N LYS A 71 -12.23 -4.48 27.00
CA LYS A 71 -11.62 -4.89 28.26
C LYS A 71 -12.43 -4.43 29.46
N SER A 72 -12.83 -3.15 29.51
CA SER A 72 -13.69 -2.65 30.59
C SER A 72 -15.05 -3.34 30.63
N ALA A 73 -15.62 -3.69 29.46
CA ALA A 73 -16.85 -4.47 29.39
C ALA A 73 -16.68 -5.89 29.95
N LEU A 74 -15.54 -6.56 29.67
CA LEU A 74 -15.21 -7.85 30.27
C LEU A 74 -15.09 -7.73 31.79
N GLU A 75 -14.31 -6.77 32.30
CA GLU A 75 -14.13 -6.54 33.73
C GLU A 75 -15.48 -6.30 34.45
N ALA A 76 -16.38 -5.52 33.86
CA ALA A 76 -17.72 -5.29 34.40
C ALA A 76 -18.59 -6.55 34.37
N THR A 77 -18.44 -7.39 33.36
CA THR A 77 -19.22 -8.63 33.21
C THR A 77 -18.73 -9.73 34.15
N GLU A 78 -17.42 -9.80 34.37
CA GLU A 78 -16.78 -10.66 35.39
C GLU A 78 -17.25 -10.27 36.80
N ALA A 79 -17.18 -8.97 37.15
CA ALA A 79 -17.70 -8.49 38.43
C ALA A 79 -19.20 -8.78 38.58
N GLY A 80 -19.97 -8.62 37.50
CA GLY A 80 -21.40 -8.93 37.47
C GLY A 80 -21.70 -10.43 37.66
N PHE A 81 -20.83 -11.30 37.15
CA PHE A 81 -20.92 -12.75 37.32
C PHE A 81 -20.61 -13.17 38.76
N ASP A 82 -19.58 -12.58 39.37
CA ASP A 82 -19.18 -12.84 40.76
C ASP A 82 -20.30 -12.50 41.77
N VAL A 83 -21.09 -11.46 41.47
CA VAL A 83 -22.26 -11.07 42.29
C VAL A 83 -23.58 -11.70 41.82
N GLY A 84 -23.54 -12.59 40.81
CA GLY A 84 -24.70 -13.34 40.31
C GLY A 84 -25.70 -12.55 39.45
N THR A 85 -25.33 -11.34 38.99
CA THR A 85 -26.15 -10.49 38.11
C THR A 85 -25.94 -10.75 36.62
N ARG A 86 -24.88 -11.49 36.27
CA ARG A 86 -24.56 -11.93 34.91
C ARG A 86 -24.28 -13.42 34.89
N THR A 87 -24.37 -14.03 33.71
CA THR A 87 -24.12 -15.46 33.50
C THR A 87 -22.70 -15.71 32.99
N ILE A 88 -22.20 -16.94 33.14
CA ILE A 88 -20.90 -17.33 32.57
C ILE A 88 -20.86 -17.15 31.04
N VAL A 89 -22.01 -17.29 30.36
CA VAL A 89 -22.13 -17.08 28.92
C VAL A 89 -21.84 -15.62 28.56
N ASP A 90 -22.26 -14.66 29.39
CA ASP A 90 -21.96 -13.24 29.17
C ASP A 90 -20.45 -12.94 29.28
N VAL A 91 -19.76 -13.58 30.23
CA VAL A 91 -18.31 -13.48 30.39
C VAL A 91 -17.58 -14.06 29.19
N LEU A 92 -18.00 -15.25 28.72
CA LEU A 92 -17.43 -15.88 27.52
C LEU A 92 -17.64 -15.02 26.27
N ASN A 93 -18.83 -14.45 26.09
CA ASN A 93 -19.12 -13.53 24.97
C ASN A 93 -18.25 -12.28 25.03
N SER A 94 -18.11 -11.66 26.20
CA SER A 94 -17.27 -10.46 26.39
C SER A 94 -15.79 -10.78 26.18
N THR A 95 -15.35 -11.97 26.58
CA THR A 95 -13.99 -12.46 26.34
C THR A 95 -13.75 -12.62 24.84
N GLN A 96 -14.67 -13.25 24.11
CA GLN A 96 -14.59 -13.37 22.65
C GLN A 96 -14.54 -11.99 21.97
N SER A 97 -15.35 -11.03 22.42
CA SER A 97 -15.31 -9.65 21.90
C SER A 97 -13.96 -8.97 22.13
N LEU A 98 -13.33 -9.15 23.31
CA LEU A 98 -11.99 -8.63 23.58
C LEU A 98 -10.94 -9.25 22.65
N TYR A 99 -10.97 -10.56 22.44
CA TYR A 99 -10.05 -11.23 21.50
C TYR A 99 -10.25 -10.75 20.06
N ASN A 100 -11.50 -10.59 19.62
CA ASN A 100 -11.81 -10.05 18.30
C ASN A 100 -11.26 -8.62 18.13
N ALA A 101 -11.43 -7.76 19.14
CA ALA A 101 -10.89 -6.40 19.11
C ALA A 101 -9.35 -6.39 19.05
N ASN A 102 -8.68 -7.29 19.77
CA ASN A 102 -7.22 -7.44 19.72
C ASN A 102 -6.74 -7.92 18.34
N SER A 103 -7.44 -8.87 17.71
CA SER A 103 -7.13 -9.32 16.35
C SER A 103 -7.26 -8.17 15.35
N GLN A 104 -8.36 -7.41 15.40
CA GLN A 104 -8.57 -6.25 14.52
C GLN A 104 -7.50 -5.17 14.73
N LEU A 105 -7.06 -4.94 15.97
CA LEU A 105 -5.95 -4.03 16.26
C LEU A 105 -4.63 -4.52 15.66
N ALA A 106 -4.35 -5.83 15.71
CA ALA A 106 -3.17 -6.40 15.08
C ALA A 106 -3.21 -6.24 13.56
N ASP A 107 -4.34 -6.56 12.92
CA ASP A 107 -4.54 -6.39 11.48
C ASP A 107 -4.36 -4.92 11.05
N ALA A 108 -4.92 -3.98 11.82
CA ALA A 108 -4.76 -2.55 11.59
C ALA A 108 -3.29 -2.09 11.66
N ARG A 109 -2.49 -2.66 12.58
CA ARG A 109 -1.04 -2.38 12.65
C ARG A 109 -0.31 -2.87 11.42
N TYR A 110 -0.60 -4.09 10.95
CA TYR A 110 -0.01 -4.60 9.72
C TYR A 110 -0.40 -3.77 8.50
N ASN A 111 -1.68 -3.39 8.38
CA ASN A 111 -2.16 -2.54 7.29
C ASN A 111 -1.47 -1.17 7.26
N TYR A 112 -1.18 -0.58 8.43
CA TYR A 112 -0.40 0.65 8.53
C TYR A 112 1.02 0.48 7.99
N ILE A 113 1.71 -0.61 8.38
CA ILE A 113 3.07 -0.92 7.91
C ILE A 113 3.08 -1.14 6.39
N LEU A 114 2.11 -1.90 5.85
CA LEU A 114 1.99 -2.12 4.42
C LEU A 114 1.72 -0.83 3.66
N SER A 115 0.84 0.04 4.18
CA SER A 115 0.53 1.33 3.56
C SER A 115 1.77 2.25 3.49
N GLN A 116 2.61 2.23 4.53
CA GLN A 116 3.90 2.93 4.53
C GLN A 116 4.85 2.40 3.45
N LEU A 117 4.97 1.07 3.31
CA LEU A 117 5.80 0.45 2.29
C LEU A 117 5.31 0.73 0.87
N GLN A 118 4.00 0.69 0.64
CA GLN A 118 3.40 1.02 -0.65
C GLN A 118 3.69 2.47 -1.06
N LEU A 119 3.65 3.41 -0.12
CA LEU A 119 4.04 4.79 -0.39
C LEU A 119 5.53 4.89 -0.77
N LYS A 120 6.42 4.26 0.00
CA LYS A 120 7.86 4.26 -0.32
C LYS A 120 8.15 3.62 -1.68
N GLN A 121 7.42 2.57 -2.04
CA GLN A 121 7.50 1.94 -3.36
C GLN A 121 7.05 2.90 -4.46
N ALA A 122 5.91 3.58 -4.28
CA ALA A 122 5.35 4.50 -5.27
C ALA A 122 6.23 5.74 -5.50
N VAL A 123 6.94 6.19 -4.47
CA VAL A 123 7.91 7.30 -4.55
C VAL A 123 9.29 6.83 -5.06
N GLY A 124 9.51 5.52 -5.17
CA GLY A 124 10.75 4.92 -5.66
C GLY A 124 11.90 4.94 -4.63
N THR A 125 11.61 5.19 -3.36
CA THR A 125 12.61 5.25 -2.27
C THR A 125 12.63 3.99 -1.42
N LEU A 126 11.89 2.95 -1.81
CA LEU A 126 11.87 1.68 -1.08
C LEU A 126 13.25 1.01 -1.17
N SER A 127 13.83 0.75 -0.01
CA SER A 127 15.15 0.17 0.15
C SER A 127 15.12 -1.05 1.06
N GLU A 128 16.18 -1.87 1.01
CA GLU A 128 16.33 -3.01 1.92
C GLU A 128 16.34 -2.58 3.40
N GLN A 129 16.87 -1.38 3.68
CA GLN A 129 16.87 -0.79 5.03
C GLN A 129 15.45 -0.64 5.58
N ASP A 130 14.47 -0.27 4.74
CA ASP A 130 13.08 -0.12 5.19
C ASP A 130 12.47 -1.43 5.70
N ILE A 131 12.84 -2.55 5.05
CA ILE A 131 12.41 -3.89 5.47
C ILE A 131 13.11 -4.29 6.77
N LEU A 132 14.39 -3.96 6.92
CA LEU A 132 15.14 -4.21 8.15
C LEU A 132 14.57 -3.42 9.34
N ASP A 133 14.24 -2.14 9.14
CA ASP A 133 13.65 -1.29 10.18
C ASP A 133 12.30 -1.83 10.66
N ILE A 134 11.45 -2.28 9.72
CA ILE A 134 10.17 -2.94 10.05
C ILE A 134 10.42 -4.25 10.81
N ASN A 135 11.37 -5.08 10.35
CA ASN A 135 11.69 -6.34 11.03
C ASN A 135 12.21 -6.11 12.46
N GLN A 136 12.99 -5.05 12.69
CA GLN A 136 13.42 -4.65 14.03
C GLN A 136 12.23 -4.20 14.90
N GLY A 137 11.28 -3.45 14.34
CA GLY A 137 10.06 -3.05 15.04
C GLY A 137 9.08 -4.19 15.33
N LEU A 138 9.09 -5.25 14.53
CA LEU A 138 8.26 -6.46 14.70
C LEU A 138 8.83 -7.43 15.73
N LYS A 139 10.16 -7.48 15.89
CA LYS A 139 10.77 -8.18 17.01
C LYS A 139 10.39 -7.44 18.29
N ALA A 140 9.41 -7.97 18.99
CA ALA A 140 9.01 -7.49 20.31
C ALA A 140 10.26 -7.15 21.13
N ILE A 141 10.23 -6.01 21.82
CA ILE A 141 11.12 -5.71 22.94
C ILE A 141 11.12 -6.98 23.80
N ALA A 142 12.19 -7.77 23.69
CA ALA A 142 12.37 -8.94 24.52
C ALA A 142 12.42 -8.40 25.94
N LYS A 143 11.29 -8.50 26.64
CA LYS A 143 11.15 -8.09 28.03
C LYS A 143 12.23 -8.86 28.78
N LYS A 144 13.24 -8.15 29.25
CA LYS A 144 14.21 -8.66 30.21
C LYS A 144 13.58 -8.66 31.60
#